data_AF-N1VUZ9-F1
#
_entry.id   AF-N1VUZ9-F1
#
_cell.length_a   1.000
_cell.length_b   1.000
_cell.length_c   1.000
_cell.angle_alpha   90.00
_cell.angle_beta   90.00
_cell.angle_gamma   90.00
#
_symmetry.space_group_name_H-M   'P 1'
#
loop_
_entity.id
_entity.type
_entity.pdbx_description
1 polymer ?
#
loop_
_entity_poly.entity_id
_entity_poly.type
_entity_poly.pdbx_seq_one_letter_code
_entity_poly.pdbx_strand_id
1 'polypeptide(L)'
;MKLPYNLIQSVDPQRESIIQKQILKIRKEISQWGDKYVDTNLGQNEILLRIDTKAYTSFLIKLKRNSEYTIDSRLKFISLTTNALERLYQSQPTKTTFQKQTFLIKKTLVYLDTLLAITNRISMISKSKRFDKTNQLNVQEEVTELIDEVDRIASLAEYHQMRLFGGDYAKSSRTASMWFINEQKRELFRIFISTMTSKALGLMGYDGSYLTLSNPILFQKKIEEAIIRIAEERKRIQSVLD
;
A
#
# COMPACT_ATOMS: atom_id res chain seq x y z
N MET A 1 -16.50 -2.88 -15.84
CA MET A 1 -16.47 -1.40 -15.93
C MET A 1 -15.44 -0.90 -14.91
N LYS A 2 -14.26 -0.47 -15.36
CA LYS A 2 -13.12 -0.09 -14.51
C LYS A 2 -13.40 1.29 -13.90
N LEU A 3 -13.27 1.43 -12.58
CA LEU A 3 -13.42 2.71 -11.90
C LEU A 3 -12.33 3.69 -12.37
N PRO A 4 -12.65 4.96 -12.64
CA PRO A 4 -11.66 5.98 -12.96
C PRO A 4 -10.88 6.33 -11.69
N TYR A 5 -9.63 5.89 -11.59
CA TYR A 5 -8.77 6.21 -10.45
C TYR A 5 -8.11 7.58 -10.66
N ASN A 6 -8.89 8.64 -10.45
CA ASN A 6 -8.39 10.00 -10.21
C ASN A 6 -9.01 10.48 -8.90
N LEU A 7 -8.32 10.25 -7.78
CA LEU A 7 -8.59 10.95 -6.52
C LEU A 7 -7.37 11.79 -6.20
N ILE A 8 -7.43 13.07 -6.59
CA ILE A 8 -6.47 14.08 -6.11
C ILE A 8 -6.71 14.20 -4.60
N GLN A 9 -5.82 13.62 -3.79
CA GLN A 9 -5.88 13.68 -2.34
C GLN A 9 -4.66 14.44 -1.82
N SER A 10 -4.88 15.58 -1.14
CA SER A 10 -3.81 16.16 -0.34
C SER A 10 -3.54 15.23 0.84
N VAL A 11 -2.39 14.56 0.81
CA VAL A 11 -1.92 13.73 1.92
C VAL A 11 -1.30 14.68 2.95
N ASP A 12 -2.03 14.95 4.02
CA ASP A 12 -1.65 15.89 5.09
C ASP A 12 -1.53 15.17 6.44
N PRO A 13 -0.70 15.63 7.39
CA PRO A 13 -0.55 14.97 8.70
C PRO A 13 -1.87 14.84 9.47
N GLN A 14 -2.77 15.82 9.36
CA GLN A 14 -4.11 15.76 9.97
C GLN A 14 -4.96 14.61 9.42
N ARG A 15 -4.88 14.36 8.11
CA ARG A 15 -5.56 13.24 7.44
C ARG A 15 -5.07 11.91 8.00
N GLU A 16 -3.75 11.72 8.09
CA GLU A 16 -3.16 10.47 8.60
C GLU A 16 -3.54 10.22 10.08
N SER A 17 -3.58 11.27 10.91
CA SER A 17 -4.01 11.18 12.30
C SER A 17 -5.51 10.79 12.43
N ILE A 18 -6.38 11.34 11.57
CA ILE A 18 -7.81 10.98 11.53
C ILE A 18 -7.97 9.49 11.18
N ILE A 19 -7.29 9.03 10.13
CA ILE A 19 -7.32 7.62 9.69
C ILE A 19 -6.87 6.71 10.84
N GLN A 20 -5.80 7.04 11.54
CA GLN A 20 -5.33 6.25 12.69
C GLN A 20 -6.37 6.15 13.81
N LYS A 21 -7.00 7.27 14.18
CA LYS A 21 -8.07 7.27 15.20
C LYS A 21 -9.25 6.39 14.79
N GLN A 22 -9.62 6.42 13.51
CA GLN A 22 -10.68 5.56 12.98
C GLN A 22 -10.29 4.08 13.03
N ILE A 23 -9.06 3.75 12.63
CA ILE A 23 -8.56 2.37 12.68
C ILE A 23 -8.55 1.84 14.12
N LEU A 24 -8.12 2.65 15.09
CA LEU A 24 -8.16 2.26 16.51
C LEU A 24 -9.59 2.01 17.01
N LYS A 25 -10.56 2.84 16.60
CA LYS A 25 -11.97 2.64 16.92
C LYS A 25 -12.49 1.33 16.32
N ILE A 26 -12.23 1.10 15.03
CA ILE A 26 -12.67 -0.10 14.31
C ILE A 26 -12.03 -1.35 14.89
N ARG A 27 -10.74 -1.34 15.22
CA ARG A 27 -10.06 -2.49 15.87
C ARG A 27 -10.67 -2.85 17.22
N LYS A 28 -11.08 -1.84 18.00
CA LYS A 28 -11.80 -2.07 19.27
C LYS A 28 -13.18 -2.69 19.01
N GLU A 29 -13.90 -2.22 18.00
CA GLU A 29 -15.19 -2.79 17.60
C GLU A 29 -15.05 -4.23 17.12
N ILE A 30 -14.07 -4.52 16.27
CA ILE A 30 -13.78 -5.87 15.76
C ILE A 30 -13.48 -6.84 16.90
N SER A 31 -12.61 -6.43 17.84
CA SER A 31 -12.30 -7.25 19.03
C SER A 31 -13.51 -7.56 19.90
N GLN A 32 -14.60 -6.80 19.79
CA GLN A 32 -15.85 -7.02 20.53
C GLN A 32 -16.85 -7.90 19.78
N TRP A 33 -16.60 -8.25 18.51
CA TRP A 33 -17.56 -9.00 17.69
C TRP A 33 -17.72 -10.46 18.13
N GLY A 34 -16.68 -11.10 18.67
CA GLY A 34 -16.73 -12.48 19.21
C GLY A 34 -17.30 -13.52 18.23
N ASP A 35 -17.49 -14.77 18.69
CA ASP A 35 -18.06 -15.86 17.86
C ASP A 35 -19.56 -15.67 17.51
N LYS A 36 -20.19 -14.57 17.91
CA LYS A 36 -21.63 -14.30 17.74
C LYS A 36 -21.91 -13.19 16.72
N TYR A 37 -21.20 -13.18 15.60
CA TYR A 37 -21.59 -12.38 14.45
C TYR A 37 -22.03 -13.28 13.30
N VAL A 38 -23.28 -13.74 13.37
CA VAL A 38 -24.00 -14.24 12.20
C VAL A 38 -24.56 -13.02 11.48
N ASP A 39 -23.98 -12.70 10.34
CA ASP A 39 -24.36 -11.58 9.50
C ASP A 39 -25.79 -11.77 8.98
N THR A 40 -26.76 -11.20 9.69
CA THR A 40 -28.18 -11.25 9.31
C THR A 40 -28.56 -10.12 8.35
N ASN A 41 -27.66 -9.18 8.07
CA ASN A 41 -27.93 -8.02 7.24
C ASN A 41 -26.90 -7.89 6.11
N LEU A 42 -27.25 -8.46 4.94
CA LEU A 42 -26.56 -8.36 3.64
C LEU A 42 -26.14 -6.92 3.22
N GLY A 43 -26.59 -5.87 3.92
CA GLY A 43 -26.26 -4.47 3.68
C GLY A 43 -25.22 -3.83 4.61
N GLN A 44 -24.71 -4.51 5.64
CA GLN A 44 -23.74 -3.95 6.62
C GLN A 44 -22.32 -4.53 6.51
N ASN A 45 -21.97 -5.10 5.34
CA ASN A 45 -20.67 -5.74 5.08
C ASN A 45 -19.55 -4.78 4.67
N GLU A 46 -19.68 -3.49 4.92
CA GLU A 46 -18.68 -2.50 4.54
C GLU A 46 -18.23 -1.69 5.76
N ILE A 47 -16.93 -1.63 6.01
CA ILE A 47 -16.33 -0.63 6.91
C ILE A 47 -15.89 0.54 6.05
N LEU A 48 -16.34 1.74 6.42
CA LEU A 48 -16.06 2.97 5.70
C LEU A 48 -14.99 3.76 6.47
N LEU A 49 -13.78 3.86 5.89
CA LEU A 49 -12.73 4.74 6.42
C LEU A 49 -12.78 6.08 5.72
N ARG A 50 -12.86 7.16 6.50
CA ARG A 50 -12.77 8.51 5.97
C ARG A 50 -11.32 8.86 5.71
N ILE A 51 -11.04 9.35 4.51
CA ILE A 51 -9.68 9.67 4.06
C ILE A 51 -9.46 11.16 3.80
N ASP A 52 -10.33 12.02 4.32
CA ASP A 52 -10.28 13.46 4.14
C ASP A 52 -10.63 14.21 5.44
N THR A 53 -9.96 15.33 5.65
CA THR A 53 -10.14 16.25 6.78
C THR A 53 -11.46 17.01 6.68
N LYS A 54 -12.00 17.24 5.48
CA LYS A 54 -13.28 17.93 5.27
C LYS A 54 -14.49 17.05 5.57
N ALA A 55 -15.47 17.57 6.31
CA ALA A 55 -16.63 16.83 6.83
C ALA A 55 -17.60 16.30 5.76
N TYR A 56 -17.55 16.88 4.55
CA TYR A 56 -18.56 16.68 3.51
C TYR A 56 -18.08 15.89 2.28
N THR A 57 -16.94 15.21 2.35
CA THR A 57 -16.40 14.52 1.17
C THR A 57 -16.75 13.03 1.12
N SER A 58 -17.07 12.59 -0.10
CA SER A 58 -17.55 11.27 -0.51
C SER A 58 -16.45 10.21 -0.58
N PHE A 59 -15.27 10.48 -0.02
CA PHE A 59 -14.10 9.61 -0.15
C PHE A 59 -14.01 8.67 1.03
N LEU A 60 -14.47 7.44 0.81
CA LEU A 60 -14.47 6.37 1.79
C LEU A 60 -13.69 5.18 1.22
N ILE A 61 -12.76 4.62 2.00
CA ILE A 61 -12.26 3.27 1.70
C ILE A 61 -13.33 2.31 2.19
N LYS A 62 -13.89 1.53 1.27
CA LYS A 62 -14.78 0.41 1.56
C LYS A 62 -13.93 -0.82 1.85
N LEU A 63 -14.05 -1.38 3.05
CA LEU A 63 -13.47 -2.68 3.41
C LEU A 63 -14.61 -3.69 3.46
N LYS A 64 -14.50 -4.78 2.69
CA LYS A 64 -15.48 -5.86 2.75
C LYS A 64 -15.31 -6.65 4.05
N ARG A 65 -16.40 -6.87 4.77
CA ARG A 65 -16.44 -7.69 5.98
C ARG A 65 -16.56 -9.16 5.61
N ASN A 66 -15.47 -9.75 5.12
CA ASN A 66 -15.46 -11.19 4.81
C ASN A 66 -15.12 -12.03 6.05
N SER A 67 -14.05 -11.66 6.76
CA SER A 67 -13.67 -12.26 8.05
C SER A 67 -12.94 -11.25 8.95
N GLU A 68 -13.07 -11.40 10.27
CA GLU A 68 -12.40 -10.56 11.27
C GLU A 68 -10.89 -10.47 11.03
N TYR A 69 -10.25 -11.62 10.82
CA TYR A 69 -8.81 -11.73 10.67
C TYR A 69 -8.28 -11.12 9.36
N THR A 70 -9.07 -11.22 8.28
CA THR A 70 -8.76 -10.58 6.99
C THR A 70 -8.76 -9.06 7.12
N ILE A 71 -9.79 -8.51 7.79
CA ILE A 71 -9.91 -7.07 8.03
C ILE A 71 -8.80 -6.57 8.94
N ASP A 72 -8.51 -7.27 10.05
CA ASP A 72 -7.45 -6.83 10.98
C ASP A 72 -6.08 -6.78 10.28
N SER A 73 -5.77 -7.79 9.47
CA SER A 73 -4.52 -7.85 8.70
C SER A 73 -4.39 -6.65 7.76
N ARG A 74 -5.45 -6.31 7.03
CA ARG A 74 -5.45 -5.12 6.16
C ARG A 74 -5.34 -3.82 6.94
N LEU A 75 -6.13 -3.65 8.00
CA LEU A 75 -6.09 -2.47 8.88
C LEU A 75 -4.71 -2.28 9.51
N LYS A 76 -3.97 -3.36 9.79
CA LYS A 76 -2.61 -3.31 10.33
C LYS A 76 -1.68 -2.57 9.39
N PHE A 77 -1.73 -2.90 8.10
CA PHE A 77 -0.87 -2.29 7.09
C PHE A 77 -1.28 -0.86 6.79
N ILE A 78 -2.59 -0.57 6.75
CA ILE A 78 -3.06 0.82 6.65
C ILE A 78 -2.50 1.63 7.83
N SER A 79 -2.64 1.13 9.06
CA SER A 79 -2.10 1.80 10.25
C SER A 79 -0.58 1.99 10.20
N LEU A 80 0.16 1.01 9.68
CA LEU A 80 1.61 1.07 9.54
C LEU A 80 2.00 2.17 8.55
N THR A 81 1.36 2.23 7.38
CA THR A 81 1.59 3.28 6.37
C THR A 81 1.29 4.66 6.93
N THR A 82 0.14 4.84 7.59
CA THR A 82 -0.33 6.14 8.07
C THR A 82 0.57 6.68 9.18
N ASN A 83 1.07 5.81 10.06
CA ASN A 83 1.97 6.22 11.16
C ASN A 83 3.34 6.63 10.63
N ALA A 84 3.90 5.86 9.69
CA ALA A 84 5.15 6.21 9.05
C ALA A 84 5.06 7.54 8.28
N LEU A 85 3.96 7.77 7.56
CA LEU A 85 3.70 9.04 6.88
C LEU A 85 3.54 10.20 7.87
N GLU A 86 2.73 10.05 8.92
CA GLU A 86 2.55 11.09 9.94
C GLU A 86 3.89 11.52 10.56
N ARG A 87 4.75 10.57 10.92
CA ARG A 87 6.10 10.85 11.43
C ARG A 87 6.97 11.58 10.40
N LEU A 88 6.86 11.21 9.13
CA LEU A 88 7.58 11.88 8.05
C LEU A 88 7.15 13.34 7.91
N TYR A 89 5.84 13.62 7.95
CA TYR A 89 5.30 14.98 7.88
C TYR A 89 5.70 15.85 9.08
N GLN A 90 5.78 15.27 10.28
CA GLN A 90 6.19 16.00 11.48
C GLN A 90 7.69 16.34 11.50
N SER A 91 8.52 15.45 10.95
CA SER A 91 9.97 15.55 11.08
C SER A 91 10.68 16.37 10.00
N GLN A 92 10.03 16.66 8.87
CA GLN A 92 10.71 17.24 7.71
C GLN A 92 10.04 18.55 7.24
N PRO A 93 10.74 19.70 7.33
CA PRO A 93 10.27 20.92 6.67
C PRO A 93 10.38 20.75 5.14
N THR A 94 9.42 21.29 4.37
CA THR A 94 9.39 21.24 2.90
C THR A 94 9.54 22.64 2.27
N LYS A 95 10.44 23.46 2.84
CA LYS A 95 10.61 24.85 2.43
C LYS A 95 11.50 24.96 1.19
N THR A 96 12.67 24.31 1.23
CA THR A 96 13.66 24.37 0.14
C THR A 96 13.44 23.28 -0.92
N THR A 97 14.03 23.45 -2.09
CA THR A 97 13.98 22.43 -3.16
C THR A 97 14.61 21.11 -2.72
N PHE A 98 15.75 21.14 -2.03
CA PHE A 98 16.42 19.96 -1.51
C PHE A 98 15.58 19.25 -0.45
N GLN A 99 14.94 20.02 0.44
CA GLN A 99 14.00 19.46 1.40
C GLN A 99 12.81 18.77 0.74
N LYS A 100 12.24 19.35 -0.32
CA LYS A 100 11.15 18.73 -1.10
C LYS A 100 11.62 17.45 -1.80
N GLN A 101 12.84 17.45 -2.35
CA GLN A 101 13.46 16.27 -2.97
C GLN A 101 13.68 15.15 -1.95
N THR A 102 14.30 15.45 -0.81
CA THR A 102 14.49 14.50 0.30
C THR A 102 13.16 13.97 0.84
N PHE A 103 12.17 14.85 0.96
CA PHE A 103 10.82 14.46 1.40
C PHE A 103 10.18 13.47 0.41
N LEU A 104 10.26 13.73 -0.90
CA LEU A 104 9.76 12.82 -1.93
C LEU A 104 10.40 11.43 -1.79
N ILE A 105 11.71 11.37 -1.65
CA ILE A 105 12.46 10.11 -1.57
C ILE A 105 12.09 9.34 -0.30
N LYS A 106 12.07 10.00 0.86
CA LYS A 106 11.63 9.38 2.11
C LYS A 106 10.18 8.91 2.05
N LYS A 107 9.28 9.67 1.42
CA LYS A 107 7.89 9.26 1.21
C LYS A 107 7.80 8.00 0.34
N THR A 108 8.60 7.93 -0.71
CA THR A 108 8.71 6.75 -1.58
C THR A 108 9.20 5.53 -0.78
N LEU A 109 10.23 5.71 0.05
CA LEU A 109 10.77 4.65 0.91
C LEU A 109 9.73 4.12 1.91
N VAL A 110 8.95 5.00 2.54
CA VAL A 110 7.85 4.60 3.44
C VAL A 110 6.88 3.66 2.73
N TYR A 111 6.48 3.99 1.50
CA TYR A 111 5.60 3.11 0.75
C TYR A 111 6.29 1.78 0.38
N LEU A 112 7.54 1.80 -0.06
CA LEU A 112 8.29 0.56 -0.37
C LEU A 112 8.44 -0.34 0.88
N ASP A 113 8.71 0.24 2.05
CA ASP A 113 8.77 -0.48 3.32
C ASP A 113 7.44 -1.18 3.64
N THR A 114 6.33 -0.49 3.39
CA THR A 114 4.99 -1.05 3.63
C THR A 114 4.64 -2.14 2.64
N LEU A 115 4.99 -1.98 1.36
CA LEU A 115 4.83 -3.00 0.33
C LEU A 115 5.63 -4.26 0.69
N LEU A 116 6.89 -4.08 1.09
CA LEU A 116 7.75 -5.17 1.54
C LEU A 116 7.18 -5.91 2.75
N ALA A 117 6.60 -5.18 3.72
CA ALA A 117 5.95 -5.77 4.89
C ALA A 117 4.72 -6.60 4.50
N ILE A 118 3.91 -6.13 3.54
CA ILE A 118 2.75 -6.87 3.03
C ILE A 118 3.19 -8.14 2.29
N THR A 119 4.16 -8.04 1.37
CA THR A 119 4.62 -9.21 0.60
C THR A 119 5.29 -10.25 1.51
N ASN A 120 6.03 -9.82 2.53
CA ASN A 120 6.59 -10.73 3.54
C ASN A 120 5.49 -11.42 4.34
N ARG A 121 4.40 -10.72 4.67
CA ARG A 121 3.24 -11.32 5.32
C ARG A 121 2.57 -12.37 4.44
N ILE A 122 2.38 -12.08 3.15
CA ILE A 122 1.84 -13.05 2.17
C ILE A 122 2.74 -14.31 2.12
N SER A 123 4.06 -14.13 2.08
CA SER A 123 5.04 -15.23 2.11
C SER A 123 4.92 -16.07 3.39
N MET A 124 4.76 -15.42 4.55
CA MET A 124 4.58 -16.11 5.83
C MET A 124 3.27 -16.92 5.87
N ILE A 125 2.17 -16.37 5.35
CA ILE A 125 0.86 -17.05 5.27
C ILE A 125 1.00 -18.33 4.45
N SER A 126 1.64 -18.25 3.28
CA SER A 126 1.85 -19.40 2.39
C SER A 126 2.70 -20.51 3.03
N LYS A 127 3.62 -20.18 3.93
CA LYS A 127 4.47 -21.15 4.65
C LYS A 127 3.81 -21.69 5.93
N SER A 128 2.72 -21.08 6.38
CA SER A 128 2.10 -21.41 7.66
C SER A 128 1.26 -22.69 7.58
N LYS A 129 1.24 -23.48 8.66
CA LYS A 129 0.40 -24.69 8.81
C LYS A 129 -1.11 -24.39 8.82
N ARG A 130 -1.52 -23.12 8.82
CA ARG A 130 -2.94 -22.72 8.73
C ARG A 130 -3.55 -23.00 7.36
N PHE A 131 -2.71 -23.27 6.35
CA PHE A 131 -3.14 -23.73 5.04
C PHE A 131 -3.51 -25.22 5.10
N ASP A 132 -4.64 -25.51 5.74
CA ASP A 132 -5.31 -26.80 5.69
C ASP A 132 -6.61 -26.67 4.89
N LYS A 133 -7.16 -27.79 4.39
CA LYS A 133 -8.31 -27.81 3.47
C LYS A 133 -9.54 -27.07 4.03
N THR A 134 -9.70 -27.06 5.34
CA THR A 134 -10.80 -26.38 6.05
C THR A 134 -10.67 -24.86 6.07
N ASN A 135 -9.45 -24.33 5.99
CA ASN A 135 -9.16 -22.89 6.12
C ASN A 135 -8.70 -22.24 4.80
N GLN A 136 -8.61 -23.02 3.72
CA GLN A 136 -8.07 -22.56 2.44
C GLN A 136 -8.81 -21.34 1.87
N LEU A 137 -10.14 -21.28 2.03
CA LEU A 137 -10.94 -20.13 1.59
C LEU A 137 -10.59 -18.86 2.37
N ASN A 138 -10.59 -18.92 3.70
CA ASN A 138 -10.26 -17.78 4.57
C ASN A 138 -8.84 -17.26 4.30
N VAL A 139 -7.88 -18.18 4.10
CA VAL A 139 -6.49 -17.82 3.78
C VAL A 139 -6.39 -17.18 2.40
N GLN A 140 -7.10 -17.71 1.40
CA GLN A 140 -7.12 -17.12 0.07
C GLN A 140 -7.75 -15.71 0.08
N GLU A 141 -8.77 -15.49 0.89
CA GLU A 141 -9.36 -14.16 1.08
C GLU A 141 -8.39 -13.20 1.76
N GLU A 142 -7.66 -13.62 2.80
CA GLU A 142 -6.61 -12.80 3.42
C GLU A 142 -5.57 -12.39 2.38
N VAL A 143 -5.06 -13.32 1.58
CA VAL A 143 -4.08 -13.03 0.53
C VAL A 143 -4.64 -12.08 -0.53
N THR A 144 -5.89 -12.26 -0.94
CA THR A 144 -6.54 -11.39 -1.95
C THR A 144 -6.64 -9.95 -1.45
N GLU A 145 -7.07 -9.76 -0.21
CA GLU A 145 -7.19 -8.44 0.41
C GLU A 145 -5.82 -7.78 0.63
N LEU A 146 -4.77 -8.57 0.92
CA LEU A 146 -3.39 -8.06 0.99
C LEU A 146 -2.84 -7.65 -0.39
N ILE A 147 -3.20 -8.37 -1.46
CA ILE A 147 -2.84 -7.98 -2.84
C ILE A 147 -3.56 -6.69 -3.23
N ASP A 148 -4.84 -6.56 -2.88
CA ASP A 148 -5.59 -5.30 -3.09
C ASP A 148 -4.98 -4.14 -2.30
N GLU A 149 -4.45 -4.41 -1.11
CA GLU A 149 -3.75 -3.42 -0.29
C GLU A 149 -2.43 -2.96 -0.93
N VAL A 150 -1.69 -3.86 -1.62
CA VAL A 150 -0.53 -3.49 -2.44
C VAL A 150 -0.94 -2.51 -3.53
N ASP A 151 -2.01 -2.80 -4.28
CA ASP A 151 -2.50 -1.89 -5.33
C ASP A 151 -3.04 -0.57 -4.77
N ARG A 152 -3.67 -0.59 -3.59
CA ARG A 152 -4.09 0.62 -2.88
C ARG A 152 -2.90 1.51 -2.55
N ILE A 153 -1.82 0.95 -1.98
CA ILE A 153 -0.61 1.69 -1.65
C ILE A 153 0.06 2.21 -2.92
N ALA A 154 0.18 1.37 -3.95
CA ALA A 154 0.75 1.77 -5.23
C ALA A 154 0.00 2.96 -5.85
N SER A 155 -1.33 2.97 -5.73
CA SER A 155 -2.19 4.04 -6.24
C SER A 155 -2.23 5.29 -5.36
N LEU A 156 -2.04 5.12 -4.04
CA LEU A 156 -1.97 6.24 -3.09
C LEU A 156 -0.59 6.91 -3.07
N ALA A 157 0.43 6.26 -3.62
CA ALA A 157 1.79 6.79 -3.70
C ALA A 157 1.87 7.97 -4.66
N GLU A 158 1.63 9.16 -4.10
CA GLU A 158 1.62 10.43 -4.82
C GLU A 158 2.43 11.50 -4.08
N TYR A 159 3.06 12.39 -4.84
CA TYR A 159 3.61 13.64 -4.32
C TYR A 159 3.39 14.77 -5.32
N HIS A 160 2.71 15.84 -4.92
CA HIS A 160 2.35 16.95 -5.81
C HIS A 160 1.75 16.49 -7.15
N GLN A 161 0.73 15.62 -7.12
CA GLN A 161 0.07 15.07 -8.33
C GLN A 161 0.94 14.15 -9.18
N MET A 162 2.18 13.86 -8.77
CA MET A 162 3.04 12.88 -9.42
C MET A 162 2.79 11.49 -8.83
N ARG A 163 2.35 10.55 -9.66
CA ARG A 163 2.18 9.15 -9.29
C ARG A 163 3.52 8.43 -9.30
N LEU A 164 3.94 7.94 -8.14
CA LEU A 164 5.29 7.40 -7.97
C LEU A 164 5.43 6.01 -8.57
N PHE A 165 4.45 5.14 -8.34
CA PHE A 165 4.50 3.73 -8.75
C PHE A 165 3.64 3.39 -9.97
N GLY A 166 3.12 4.40 -10.67
CA GLY A 166 2.30 4.23 -11.87
C GLY A 166 3.10 3.84 -13.13
N GLY A 167 4.43 3.92 -13.07
CA GLY A 167 5.33 3.66 -14.21
C GLY A 167 5.69 4.90 -15.03
N ASP A 168 5.06 6.05 -14.76
CA ASP A 168 5.35 7.32 -15.46
C ASP A 168 6.80 7.75 -15.30
N TYR A 169 7.46 7.38 -14.21
CA TYR A 169 8.86 7.70 -13.90
C TYR A 169 9.80 6.49 -13.98
N ALA A 170 9.36 5.37 -14.56
CA ALA A 170 10.22 4.20 -14.76
C ALA A 170 11.32 4.47 -15.77
N LYS A 171 12.41 3.68 -15.73
CA LYS A 171 13.55 3.83 -16.66
C LYS A 171 13.13 3.72 -18.14
N SER A 172 12.17 2.87 -18.43
CA SER A 172 11.60 2.66 -19.78
C SER A 172 10.39 3.55 -20.08
N SER A 173 10.03 4.49 -19.20
CA SER A 173 8.88 5.36 -19.40
C SER A 173 9.09 6.30 -20.58
N ARG A 174 8.01 6.46 -21.37
CA ARG A 174 7.92 7.46 -22.44
C ARG A 174 7.08 8.67 -22.04
N THR A 175 6.44 8.63 -20.87
CA THR A 175 5.46 9.64 -20.45
C THR A 175 6.12 10.80 -19.72
N ALA A 176 6.96 10.51 -18.72
CA ALA A 176 7.55 11.52 -17.85
C ALA A 176 8.97 11.18 -17.41
N SER A 177 9.66 12.18 -16.85
CA SER A 177 11.00 12.07 -16.30
C SER A 177 11.11 12.89 -15.02
N MET A 178 11.83 12.35 -14.02
CA MET A 178 12.05 13.04 -12.75
C MET A 178 13.50 13.51 -12.65
N TRP A 179 13.69 14.81 -12.46
CA TRP A 179 15.00 15.45 -12.37
C TRP A 179 15.19 16.11 -11.01
N PHE A 180 16.31 15.82 -10.38
CA PHE A 180 16.73 16.34 -9.09
C PHE A 180 17.97 17.21 -9.25
N ILE A 181 18.22 18.09 -8.28
CA ILE A 181 19.39 18.96 -8.23
C ILE A 181 20.27 18.44 -7.09
N ASN A 182 21.54 18.21 -7.37
CA ASN A 182 22.50 17.85 -6.34
C ASN A 182 22.80 19.09 -5.48
N GLU A 183 22.72 18.94 -4.16
CA GLU A 183 22.93 20.06 -3.21
C GLU A 183 24.37 20.61 -3.26
N GLN A 184 25.36 19.73 -3.38
CA GLN A 184 26.78 20.12 -3.39
C GLN A 184 27.25 20.53 -4.79
N LYS A 185 26.92 19.71 -5.80
CA LYS A 185 27.43 19.88 -7.17
C LYS A 185 26.61 20.85 -8.01
N ARG A 186 25.37 21.17 -7.59
CA ARG A 186 24.39 21.99 -8.36
C ARG A 186 24.06 21.46 -9.75
N GLU A 187 24.35 20.20 -10.00
CA GLU A 187 24.04 19.52 -11.26
C GLU A 187 22.67 18.84 -11.20
N LEU A 188 22.02 18.77 -12.36
CA LEU A 188 20.80 18.00 -12.52
C LEU A 188 21.13 16.52 -12.72
N PHE A 189 20.44 15.66 -11.98
CA PHE A 189 20.51 14.22 -12.18
C PHE A 189 19.12 13.61 -12.25
N ARG A 190 18.98 12.53 -13.01
CA ARG A 190 17.70 11.87 -13.24
C ARG A 190 17.50 10.74 -12.25
N ILE A 191 16.30 10.67 -11.69
CA ILE A 191 15.86 9.56 -10.85
C ILE A 191 14.80 8.78 -11.59
N PHE A 192 14.83 7.47 -11.40
CA PHE A 192 13.79 6.58 -11.88
C PHE A 192 13.05 6.00 -10.68
N ILE A 193 11.76 5.73 -10.82
CA ILE A 193 10.97 4.97 -9.85
C ILE A 193 10.26 3.86 -10.62
N SER A 194 10.48 2.61 -10.22
CA SER A 194 9.92 1.44 -10.88
C SER A 194 8.42 1.30 -10.55
N THR A 195 7.66 0.68 -11.45
CA THR A 195 6.25 0.37 -11.21
C THR A 195 6.09 -0.67 -10.11
N MET A 196 5.26 -0.40 -9.11
CA MET A 196 5.04 -1.27 -7.93
C MET A 196 3.58 -1.73 -7.75
N THR A 197 2.80 -1.76 -8.84
CA THR A 197 1.45 -2.32 -8.83
C THR A 197 1.49 -3.85 -8.68
N SER A 198 0.42 -4.45 -8.18
CA SER A 198 0.28 -5.90 -8.01
C SER A 198 0.56 -6.66 -9.32
N LYS A 199 0.12 -6.09 -10.45
CA LYS A 199 0.40 -6.61 -11.80
C LYS A 199 1.88 -6.56 -12.15
N ALA A 200 2.55 -5.44 -11.89
CA ALA A 200 3.97 -5.29 -12.16
C ALA A 200 4.84 -6.20 -11.28
N LEU A 201 4.38 -6.46 -10.06
CA LEU A 201 4.99 -7.38 -9.11
C LEU A 201 4.64 -8.85 -9.36
N GLY A 202 3.74 -9.16 -10.29
CA GLY A 202 3.34 -10.54 -10.61
C GLY A 202 2.40 -11.19 -9.59
N LEU A 203 1.82 -10.39 -8.67
CA LEU A 203 0.83 -10.83 -7.68
C LEU A 203 -0.57 -10.99 -8.28
N MET A 204 -0.82 -10.34 -9.42
CA MET A 204 -2.05 -10.46 -10.19
C MET A 204 -1.70 -10.75 -11.66
N GLY A 205 -2.50 -11.62 -12.29
CA GLY A 205 -2.40 -11.92 -13.71
C GLY A 205 -2.78 -10.73 -14.60
N TYR A 206 -2.43 -10.82 -15.89
CA TYR A 206 -2.77 -9.78 -16.87
C TYR A 206 -4.29 -9.67 -17.10
N ASP A 207 -4.97 -10.81 -17.02
CA ASP A 207 -6.42 -10.98 -17.00
C ASP A 207 -7.10 -10.41 -15.74
N GLY A 208 -6.33 -10.07 -14.70
CA GLY A 208 -6.84 -9.60 -13.42
C GLY A 208 -7.18 -10.72 -12.45
N SER A 209 -6.77 -11.96 -12.72
CA SER A 209 -6.91 -13.06 -11.76
C SER A 209 -5.87 -12.93 -10.64
N TYR A 210 -6.32 -13.09 -9.40
CA TYR A 210 -5.40 -13.10 -8.25
C TYR A 210 -4.53 -14.34 -8.25
N LEU A 211 -3.33 -14.20 -7.71
CA LEU A 211 -2.46 -15.34 -7.46
C LEU A 211 -3.13 -16.28 -6.44
N THR A 212 -3.35 -17.53 -6.84
CA THR A 212 -4.00 -18.54 -6.01
C THR A 212 -2.99 -19.43 -5.29
N LEU A 213 -3.31 -19.80 -4.05
CA LEU A 213 -2.52 -20.76 -3.28
C LEU A 213 -2.66 -22.22 -3.76
N SER A 214 -3.50 -22.51 -4.77
CA SER A 214 -3.67 -23.87 -5.31
C SER A 214 -2.37 -24.52 -5.81
N ASN A 215 -1.41 -23.72 -6.29
CA ASN A 215 -0.07 -24.18 -6.62
C ASN A 215 0.97 -23.48 -5.71
N PRO A 216 1.34 -24.10 -4.57
CA PRO A 216 2.18 -23.44 -3.57
C PRO A 216 3.60 -23.15 -4.06
N ILE A 217 4.16 -23.99 -4.95
CA ILE A 217 5.52 -23.82 -5.49
C ILE A 217 5.56 -22.57 -6.38
N LEU A 218 4.62 -22.47 -7.32
CA LEU A 218 4.52 -21.31 -8.20
C LEU A 218 4.19 -20.03 -7.43
N PHE A 219 3.28 -20.14 -6.46
CA PHE A 219 2.91 -19.04 -5.57
C PHE A 219 4.14 -18.48 -4.86
N GLN A 220 4.88 -19.35 -4.14
CA GLN A 220 6.04 -18.96 -3.36
C GLN A 220 7.12 -18.30 -4.23
N LYS A 221 7.40 -18.89 -5.40
CA LYS A 221 8.37 -18.34 -6.34
C LYS A 221 8.02 -16.90 -6.75
N LYS A 222 6.76 -16.66 -7.13
CA LYS A 222 6.31 -15.31 -7.54
C LYS A 222 6.39 -14.30 -6.39
N ILE A 223 6.05 -14.71 -5.16
CA ILE A 223 6.17 -13.84 -3.99
C ILE A 223 7.63 -13.49 -3.71
N GLU A 224 8.55 -14.46 -3.82
CA GLU A 224 9.98 -14.21 -3.64
C GLU A 224 10.54 -13.26 -4.70
N GLU A 225 10.15 -13.42 -5.96
CA GLU A 225 10.50 -12.48 -7.04
C GLU A 225 9.99 -11.06 -6.74
N ALA A 226 8.77 -10.92 -6.23
CA ALA A 226 8.20 -9.63 -5.83
C ALA A 226 8.98 -8.99 -4.68
N ILE A 227 9.33 -9.76 -3.64
CA ILE A 227 10.13 -9.30 -2.49
C ILE A 227 11.49 -8.77 -2.96
N ILE A 228 12.18 -9.53 -3.82
CA ILE A 228 13.49 -9.14 -4.36
C ILE A 228 13.38 -7.81 -5.12
N ARG A 229 12.39 -7.68 -6.03
CA ARG A 229 12.18 -6.44 -6.80
C ARG A 229 11.93 -5.23 -5.90
N ILE A 230 11.09 -5.37 -4.87
CA ILE A 230 10.80 -4.27 -3.93
C ILE A 230 12.06 -3.91 -3.14
N ALA A 231 12.81 -4.90 -2.68
CA ALA A 231 14.03 -4.68 -1.91
C ALA A 231 15.15 -4.00 -2.73
N GLU A 232 15.31 -4.40 -3.99
CA GLU A 232 16.26 -3.78 -4.93
C GLU A 232 15.88 -2.33 -5.22
N GLU A 233 14.61 -2.07 -5.50
CA GLU A 233 14.12 -0.70 -5.71
C GLU A 233 14.34 0.15 -4.47
N ARG A 234 14.01 -0.36 -3.29
CA ARG A 234 14.23 0.33 -2.01
C ARG A 234 15.69 0.70 -1.83
N LYS A 235 16.62 -0.23 -2.09
CA LYS A 235 18.07 0.03 -2.01
C LYS A 235 18.50 1.12 -3.00
N ARG A 236 17.97 1.08 -4.23
CA ARG A 236 18.26 2.08 -5.27
C ARG A 236 17.72 3.47 -4.95
N ILE A 237 16.55 3.56 -4.32
CA ILE A 237 15.97 4.83 -3.89
C ILE A 237 16.68 5.35 -2.64
N GLN A 238 17.10 4.47 -1.73
CA GLN A 238 17.87 4.85 -0.54
C GLN A 238 19.20 5.50 -0.92
N SER A 239 19.92 4.96 -1.91
CA SER A 239 21.21 5.50 -2.36
C SER A 239 21.12 6.88 -3.03
N VAL A 240 19.92 7.45 -3.20
CA VAL A 240 19.74 8.84 -3.66
C VAL A 240 19.92 9.83 -2.51
N LEU A 241 19.70 9.38 -1.26
CA LEU A 241 19.87 10.21 -0.07
C LEU A 241 21.33 10.26 0.43
N ASP A 242 22.14 9.29 0.00
CA ASP A 242 23.55 9.14 0.34
C ASP A 242 24.43 9.97 -0.61
#